data_AF-A0A494VP85-F1
#
_entry.id   AF-A0A494VP85-F1
#
_cell.length_a   1.000
_cell.length_b   1.000
_cell.length_c   1.000
_cell.angle_alpha   90.00
_cell.angle_beta   90.00
_cell.angle_gamma   90.00
#
_symmetry.space_group_name_H-M   'P 1'
#
loop_
_entity.id
_entity.type
_entity.pdbx_description
1 polymer ?
#
loop_
_entity_poly.entity_id
_entity_poly.type
_entity_poly.pdbx_seq_one_letter_code
_entity_poly.pdbx_strand_id
1 'polypeptide(L)'
;MSNTLSQTKSLKSISERDIVLGLKSIENDALITQYQNEFYRRYAPYVFKLSVQRCQIFADADDFAKEIMQLTFIKALKTINNFTIALGIDDVILKKMIKAWLGRIANNNFNKLYAEYKNEEVELETVATIEPTYDLFEELFNPVPEEQPSAVLILLREAMEQLKEIDKHIIISYAAENCLYTTQHIRDSTMKILCETYNTTPDNIRQRKNRALKKIKLFCFKN
;
A
#
# COMPACT_ATOMS: atom_id res chain seq x y z
N MET A 1 -25.94 23.19 41.03
CA MET A 1 -24.49 23.06 40.80
C MET A 1 -24.18 21.57 40.80
N SER A 2 -24.12 20.96 39.62
CA SER A 2 -24.06 19.50 39.50
C SER A 2 -23.20 19.08 38.31
N ASN A 3 -22.29 18.15 38.59
CA ASN A 3 -21.57 17.23 37.69
C ASN A 3 -20.56 17.80 36.70
N THR A 4 -19.36 18.07 37.21
CA THR A 4 -18.12 18.07 36.44
C THR A 4 -17.32 16.81 36.77
N LEU A 5 -17.79 15.63 36.35
CA LEU A 5 -17.05 14.36 36.43
C LEU A 5 -17.78 13.31 35.59
N SER A 6 -17.21 12.97 34.42
CA SER A 6 -17.31 11.68 33.69
C SER A 6 -17.42 11.85 32.17
N GLN A 7 -16.34 12.25 31.49
CA GLN A 7 -16.17 11.93 30.06
C GLN A 7 -14.69 11.70 29.71
N THR A 8 -13.97 10.86 30.46
CA THR A 8 -12.85 10.09 29.90
C THR A 8 -13.40 8.78 29.35
N LYS A 9 -14.28 8.88 28.34
CA LYS A 9 -14.59 7.72 27.50
C LYS A 9 -13.28 7.30 26.84
N SER A 10 -12.83 6.07 27.11
CA SER A 10 -11.62 5.53 26.49
C SER A 10 -11.77 5.63 24.96
N LEU A 11 -10.98 6.53 24.36
CA LEU A 11 -11.01 6.81 22.92
C LEU A 11 -10.69 5.58 22.06
N LYS A 12 -10.14 4.53 22.67
CA LYS A 12 -9.94 3.22 22.03
C LYS A 12 -11.23 2.58 21.51
N SER A 13 -12.39 2.98 22.01
CA SER A 13 -13.71 2.40 21.68
C SER A 13 -14.60 3.28 20.79
N ILE A 14 -14.12 4.44 20.32
CA ILE A 14 -14.97 5.34 19.53
C ILE A 14 -15.18 4.84 18.10
N SER A 15 -16.33 5.19 17.52
CA SER A 15 -16.66 4.83 16.15
C SER A 15 -15.71 5.50 15.16
N GLU A 16 -15.57 4.93 13.96
CA GLU A 16 -14.78 5.56 12.89
C GLU A 16 -15.35 6.93 12.50
N ARG A 17 -16.68 7.04 12.56
CA ARG A 17 -17.39 8.30 12.32
C ARG A 17 -17.02 9.37 13.35
N ASP A 18 -16.99 9.01 14.63
CA ASP A 18 -16.65 9.95 15.70
C ASP A 18 -15.20 10.45 15.59
N ILE A 19 -14.26 9.58 15.17
CA ILE A 19 -12.87 10.02 14.92
C ILE A 19 -12.83 11.09 13.85
N VAL A 20 -13.45 10.83 12.69
CA VAL A 20 -13.38 11.76 11.57
C VAL A 20 -14.10 13.07 11.89
N LEU A 21 -15.24 13.01 12.59
CA LEU A 21 -15.94 14.21 13.04
C LEU A 21 -15.13 15.00 14.08
N GLY A 22 -14.51 14.31 15.04
CA GLY A 22 -13.62 14.92 16.03
C GLY A 22 -12.42 15.62 15.40
N LEU A 23 -11.79 15.01 14.39
CA LEU A 23 -10.68 15.60 13.63
C LEU A 23 -11.06 16.85 12.83
N LYS A 24 -12.34 16.99 12.47
CA LYS A 24 -12.87 18.16 11.74
C LYS A 24 -13.40 19.26 12.66
N SER A 25 -13.50 18.98 13.95
CA SER A 25 -14.03 19.92 14.92
C SER A 25 -13.12 21.14 15.03
N ILE A 26 -13.70 22.29 15.39
CA ILE A 26 -12.98 23.53 15.73
C ILE A 26 -12.83 23.61 17.26
N GLU A 27 -12.89 22.46 17.94
CA GLU A 27 -12.82 22.37 19.40
C GLU A 27 -11.37 22.53 19.89
N ASN A 28 -11.19 22.47 21.21
CA ASN A 28 -9.89 22.62 21.89
C ASN A 28 -8.78 21.74 21.26
N ASP A 29 -7.63 22.35 20.99
CA ASP A 29 -6.42 21.69 20.44
C ASP A 29 -6.07 20.39 21.18
N ALA A 30 -6.21 20.35 22.51
CA ALA A 30 -5.92 19.17 23.32
C ALA A 30 -6.82 17.98 22.99
N LEU A 31 -8.08 18.22 22.59
CA LEU A 31 -9.01 17.18 22.19
C LEU A 31 -8.77 16.74 20.74
N ILE A 32 -8.42 17.69 19.86
CA ILE A 32 -8.02 17.40 18.48
C ILE A 32 -6.77 16.49 18.48
N THR A 33 -5.78 16.78 19.32
CA THR A 33 -4.58 15.93 19.48
C THR A 33 -4.94 14.50 19.89
N GLN A 34 -5.95 14.32 20.75
CA GLN A 34 -6.39 12.97 21.13
C GLN A 34 -7.02 12.21 19.95
N TYR A 35 -7.83 12.88 19.12
CA TYR A 35 -8.36 12.27 17.90
C TYR A 35 -7.27 11.98 16.87
N GLN A 36 -6.26 12.85 16.74
CA GLN A 36 -5.10 12.64 15.87
C GLN A 36 -4.30 11.40 16.30
N ASN A 37 -4.04 11.27 17.60
CA ASN A 37 -3.31 10.12 18.16
C ASN A 37 -4.07 8.81 17.94
N GLU A 38 -5.39 8.81 18.18
CA GLU A 38 -6.20 7.62 17.99
C GLU A 38 -6.32 7.25 16.49
N PHE A 39 -6.47 8.24 15.61
CA PHE A 39 -6.46 8.03 14.16
C PHE A 39 -5.13 7.46 13.69
N TYR A 40 -4.01 8.04 14.12
CA TYR A 40 -2.68 7.53 13.83
C TYR A 40 -2.52 6.09 14.32
N ARG A 41 -2.83 5.81 15.58
CA ARG A 41 -2.74 4.48 16.19
C ARG A 41 -3.52 3.42 15.40
N ARG A 42 -4.72 3.74 14.91
CA ARG A 42 -5.57 2.78 14.16
C ARG A 42 -5.09 2.51 12.75
N TYR A 43 -4.55 3.51 12.08
CA TYR A 43 -4.28 3.45 10.64
C TYR A 43 -2.79 3.35 10.28
N ALA A 44 -1.88 3.66 11.20
CA ALA A 44 -0.44 3.60 10.97
C ALA A 44 0.03 2.21 10.51
N PRO A 45 -0.42 1.09 11.10
CA PRO A 45 -0.02 -0.24 10.63
C PRO A 45 -0.43 -0.51 9.18
N TYR A 46 -1.61 -0.03 8.77
CA TYR A 46 -2.09 -0.18 7.40
C TYR A 46 -1.24 0.65 6.41
N VAL A 47 -1.00 1.92 6.74
CA VAL A 47 -0.22 2.82 5.87
C VAL A 47 1.22 2.35 5.78
N PHE A 48 1.85 1.97 6.89
CA PHE A 48 3.21 1.44 6.90
C PHE A 48 3.34 0.18 6.04
N LYS A 49 2.45 -0.80 6.21
CA LYS A 49 2.41 -2.02 5.37
C LYS A 49 2.32 -1.67 3.88
N LEU A 50 1.43 -0.73 3.52
CA LEU A 50 1.28 -0.29 2.14
C LEU A 50 2.57 0.37 1.61
N SER A 51 3.22 1.19 2.42
CA SER A 51 4.47 1.86 2.06
C SER A 51 5.60 0.84 1.86
N VAL A 52 5.84 -0.08 2.81
CA VAL A 52 6.86 -1.13 2.70
C VAL A 52 6.65 -1.95 1.42
N GLN A 53 5.41 -2.35 1.11
CA GLN A 53 5.09 -3.09 -0.12
C GLN A 53 5.46 -2.33 -1.40
N ARG A 54 5.41 -0.99 -1.37
CA ARG A 54 5.79 -0.15 -2.52
C ARG A 54 7.29 0.12 -2.57
N CYS A 55 7.96 0.12 -1.43
CA CYS A 55 9.38 0.42 -1.29
C CYS A 55 10.30 -0.81 -1.41
N GLN A 56 9.76 -2.02 -1.62
CA GLN A 56 10.54 -3.27 -1.71
C GLN A 56 11.67 -3.27 -2.75
N ILE A 57 11.65 -2.30 -3.68
CA ILE A 57 12.68 -2.14 -4.72
C ILE A 57 13.91 -1.34 -4.24
N PHE A 58 13.87 -0.70 -3.06
CA PHE A 58 14.96 0.09 -2.51
C PHE A 58 15.74 -0.69 -1.46
N ALA A 59 17.05 -0.39 -1.31
CA ALA A 59 17.88 -0.98 -0.27
C ALA A 59 17.41 -0.55 1.14
N ASP A 60 17.04 0.71 1.29
CA ASP A 60 16.55 1.30 2.55
C ASP A 60 15.01 1.36 2.57
N ALA A 61 14.37 0.25 2.21
CA ALA A 61 12.92 0.17 2.02
C ALA A 61 12.12 0.61 3.27
N ASP A 62 12.64 0.31 4.46
CA ASP A 62 11.97 0.62 5.73
C ASP A 62 12.00 2.11 6.06
N ASP A 63 13.13 2.78 5.84
CA ASP A 63 13.25 4.23 6.11
C ASP A 63 12.43 5.04 5.12
N PHE A 64 12.46 4.65 3.86
CA PHE A 64 11.62 5.26 2.84
C PHE A 64 10.13 5.01 3.14
N ALA A 65 9.77 3.85 3.66
CA ALA A 65 8.41 3.55 4.09
C ALA A 65 7.96 4.37 5.32
N LYS A 66 8.85 4.59 6.30
CA LYS A 66 8.61 5.47 7.46
C LYS A 66 8.33 6.90 6.99
N GLU A 67 9.13 7.42 6.05
CA GLU A 67 8.94 8.77 5.51
C GLU A 67 7.59 8.93 4.78
N ILE A 68 7.25 7.99 3.89
CA ILE A 68 5.95 8.00 3.20
C ILE A 68 4.80 7.98 4.20
N MET A 69 4.90 7.16 5.25
CA MET A 69 3.88 7.09 6.28
C MET A 69 3.72 8.44 7.00
N GLN A 70 4.81 9.08 7.43
CA GLN A 70 4.77 10.38 8.07
C GLN A 70 4.13 11.44 7.18
N LEU A 71 4.58 11.55 5.93
CA LEU A 71 4.03 12.49 4.95
C LEU A 71 2.54 12.21 4.68
N THR A 72 2.12 10.95 4.72
CA THR A 72 0.73 10.55 4.54
C THR A 72 -0.15 11.08 5.66
N PHE A 73 0.25 10.90 6.92
CA PHE A 73 -0.55 11.40 8.05
C PHE A 73 -0.54 12.93 8.13
N ILE A 74 0.59 13.59 7.88
CA ILE A 74 0.67 15.06 7.82
C ILE A 74 -0.33 15.58 6.77
N LYS A 75 -0.33 14.99 5.58
CA LYS A 75 -1.23 15.42 4.48
C LYS A 75 -2.69 15.04 4.74
N ALA A 76 -2.94 13.88 5.32
CA ALA A 76 -4.28 13.45 5.70
C ALA A 76 -4.89 14.42 6.72
N LEU A 77 -4.17 14.74 7.80
CA LEU A 77 -4.65 15.66 8.84
C LEU A 77 -4.86 17.08 8.29
N LYS A 78 -3.99 17.57 7.41
CA LYS A 78 -4.17 18.87 6.73
C LYS A 78 -5.39 18.91 5.80
N THR A 79 -5.80 17.76 5.25
CA THR A 79 -6.88 17.68 4.25
C THR A 79 -8.12 16.98 4.76
N ILE A 80 -8.20 16.69 6.06
CA ILE A 80 -9.30 15.91 6.66
C ILE A 80 -10.66 16.59 6.45
N ASN A 81 -10.70 17.92 6.42
CA ASN A 81 -11.91 18.70 6.15
C ASN A 81 -12.53 18.36 4.78
N ASN A 82 -11.72 17.95 3.81
CA ASN A 82 -12.16 17.57 2.46
C ASN A 82 -12.67 16.12 2.38
N PHE A 83 -12.48 15.30 3.42
CA PHE A 83 -12.94 13.91 3.43
C PHE A 83 -14.44 13.81 3.71
N THR A 84 -15.25 13.43 2.73
CA THR A 84 -16.71 13.40 2.89
C THR A 84 -17.19 12.11 3.58
N ILE A 85 -18.06 12.26 4.59
CA ILE A 85 -18.78 11.14 5.23
C ILE A 85 -20.23 11.19 4.75
N ALA A 86 -20.74 10.15 4.08
CA ALA A 86 -22.16 10.10 3.75
C ALA A 86 -23.00 9.68 4.97
N LEU A 87 -24.23 10.17 5.03
CA LEU A 87 -25.20 9.81 6.07
C LEU A 87 -25.58 8.32 5.95
N GLY A 88 -25.73 7.65 7.08
CA GLY A 88 -26.17 6.24 7.12
C GLY A 88 -25.13 5.18 6.72
N ILE A 89 -23.88 5.58 6.44
CA ILE A 89 -22.80 4.61 6.20
C ILE A 89 -22.40 3.93 7.51
N ASP A 90 -22.33 2.60 7.47
CA ASP A 90 -21.80 1.73 8.53
C ASP A 90 -20.28 1.89 8.71
N ASP A 91 -19.82 1.70 9.94
CA ASP A 91 -18.42 1.88 10.36
C ASP A 91 -17.46 0.96 9.61
N VAL A 92 -17.88 -0.26 9.25
CA VAL A 92 -17.05 -1.19 8.45
C VAL A 92 -16.76 -0.63 7.06
N ILE A 93 -17.78 -0.01 6.45
CA ILE A 93 -17.65 0.64 5.13
C ILE A 93 -16.81 1.91 5.26
N LEU A 94 -17.06 2.72 6.29
CA LEU A 94 -16.31 3.94 6.55
C LEU A 94 -14.81 3.65 6.75
N LYS A 95 -14.47 2.60 7.51
CA LYS A 95 -13.09 2.14 7.67
C LYS A 95 -12.41 1.81 6.34
N LYS A 96 -13.12 1.15 5.42
CA LYS A 96 -12.61 0.86 4.06
C LYS A 96 -12.41 2.15 3.26
N MET A 97 -13.33 3.11 3.38
CA MET A 97 -13.20 4.42 2.71
C MET A 97 -11.99 5.21 3.23
N ILE A 98 -11.77 5.23 4.55
CA ILE A 98 -10.60 5.87 5.17
C ILE A 98 -9.32 5.21 4.66
N LYS A 99 -9.23 3.87 4.66
CA LYS A 99 -8.08 3.14 4.11
C LYS A 99 -7.83 3.48 2.64
N ALA A 100 -8.87 3.49 1.80
CA ALA A 100 -8.73 3.83 0.38
C ALA A 100 -8.26 5.28 0.18
N TRP A 101 -8.76 6.21 1.00
CA TRP A 101 -8.34 7.62 0.98
C TRP A 101 -6.88 7.78 1.40
N LEU A 102 -6.47 7.16 2.52
CA LEU A 102 -5.07 7.15 2.98
C LEU A 102 -4.15 6.49 1.95
N GLY A 103 -4.57 5.38 1.34
CA GLY A 103 -3.79 4.71 0.30
C GLY A 103 -3.56 5.58 -0.93
N ARG A 104 -4.54 6.40 -1.32
CA ARG A 104 -4.38 7.39 -2.39
C ARG A 104 -3.36 8.47 -2.03
N ILE A 105 -3.40 8.95 -0.79
CA ILE A 105 -2.43 9.95 -0.30
C ILE A 105 -1.02 9.35 -0.28
N ALA A 106 -0.85 8.15 0.29
CA ALA A 106 0.42 7.44 0.36
C ALA A 106 1.02 7.19 -1.02
N ASN A 107 0.23 6.71 -1.97
CA ASN A 107 0.68 6.48 -3.33
C ASN A 107 1.14 7.78 -4.04
N ASN A 108 0.44 8.89 -3.79
CA ASN A 108 0.84 10.19 -4.33
C ASN A 108 2.17 10.68 -3.71
N ASN A 109 2.37 10.45 -2.40
CA ASN A 109 3.62 10.81 -1.73
C ASN A 109 4.78 9.92 -2.19
N PHE A 110 4.56 8.61 -2.34
CA PHE A 110 5.54 7.69 -2.93
C PHE A 110 5.97 8.15 -4.32
N ASN A 111 5.02 8.44 -5.22
CA ASN A 111 5.35 8.88 -6.58
C ASN A 111 6.14 10.18 -6.59
N LYS A 112 5.85 11.09 -5.64
CA LYS A 112 6.58 12.35 -5.49
C LYS A 112 8.02 12.10 -5.05
N LEU A 113 8.21 11.38 -3.95
CA LEU A 113 9.55 11.07 -3.43
C LEU A 113 10.35 10.24 -4.46
N TYR A 114 9.72 9.25 -5.10
CA TYR A 114 10.38 8.46 -6.14
C TYR A 114 10.84 9.32 -7.32
N ALA A 115 10.05 10.32 -7.73
CA ALA A 115 10.46 11.25 -8.76
C ALA A 115 11.61 12.14 -8.30
N GLU A 116 11.62 12.59 -7.04
CA GLU A 116 12.72 13.35 -6.44
C GLU A 116 14.01 12.51 -6.44
N TYR A 117 13.98 11.29 -5.90
CA TYR A 117 15.11 10.35 -5.92
C TYR A 117 15.65 10.07 -7.32
N LYS A 118 14.76 9.81 -8.29
CA LYS A 118 15.17 9.56 -9.69
C LYS A 118 15.79 10.79 -10.35
N ASN A 119 15.38 11.99 -9.96
CA ASN A 119 15.94 13.23 -10.47
C ASN A 119 17.23 13.64 -9.72
N GLU A 120 17.38 13.22 -8.46
CA GLU A 120 18.56 13.44 -7.61
C GLU A 120 19.67 12.41 -7.82
N GLU A 121 19.40 11.25 -8.45
CA GLU A 121 20.39 10.22 -8.84
C GLU A 121 21.54 10.70 -9.77
N VAL A 122 21.65 12.01 -10.03
CA VAL A 122 22.84 12.65 -10.63
C VAL A 122 23.94 12.94 -9.59
N GLU A 123 23.62 13.07 -8.30
CA GLU A 123 24.60 13.28 -7.23
C GLU A 123 24.03 12.74 -5.92
N LEU A 124 24.64 11.70 -5.32
CA LEU A 124 24.86 11.61 -3.87
C LEU A 124 25.62 10.32 -3.51
N GLU A 125 26.84 10.50 -3.04
CA GLU A 125 27.62 9.49 -2.32
C GLU A 125 26.91 9.14 -0.99
N THR A 126 26.82 7.84 -0.71
CA THR A 126 26.29 7.27 0.52
C THR A 126 27.17 7.63 1.72
N VAL A 127 26.62 8.37 2.69
CA VAL A 127 27.24 8.55 4.01
C VAL A 127 26.45 7.73 5.03
N ALA A 128 27.13 6.77 5.67
CA ALA A 128 26.57 5.97 6.75
C ALA A 128 26.19 6.86 7.94
N THR A 129 24.92 6.84 8.32
CA THR A 129 24.42 7.50 9.54
C THR A 129 24.12 6.45 10.61
N ILE A 130 24.46 6.79 11.85
CA ILE A 130 24.20 5.98 13.04
C ILE A 130 22.79 6.34 13.54
N GLU A 131 21.87 5.37 13.55
CA GLU A 131 20.49 5.56 14.04
C GLU A 131 20.45 5.71 15.58
N PRO A 132 19.71 6.69 16.13
CA PRO A 132 19.34 6.69 17.54
C PRO A 132 18.12 5.77 17.78
N THR A 133 18.20 4.97 18.84
CA THR A 133 17.17 4.00 19.26
C THR A 133 15.94 4.70 19.85
N TYR A 134 14.76 4.47 19.24
CA TYR A 134 13.45 4.88 19.75
C TYR A 134 12.51 3.68 19.92
N ASP A 135 12.46 3.11 21.13
CA ASP A 135 11.63 1.97 21.55
C ASP A 135 10.14 2.32 21.78
N LEU A 136 9.53 3.12 20.90
CA LEU A 136 8.06 3.34 20.93
C LEU A 136 7.37 2.84 19.66
N PHE A 137 8.15 2.46 18.64
CA PHE A 137 7.62 2.02 17.35
C PHE A 137 7.22 0.55 17.38
N GLU A 138 8.06 -0.34 17.93
CA GLU A 138 7.82 -1.80 17.91
C GLU A 138 6.54 -2.22 18.65
N GLU A 139 6.16 -1.52 19.72
CA GLU A 139 4.95 -1.84 20.51
C GLU A 139 3.64 -1.69 19.72
N LEU A 140 3.63 -0.90 18.63
CA LEU A 140 2.46 -0.70 17.77
C LEU A 140 2.31 -1.78 16.67
N PHE A 141 3.35 -2.60 16.45
CA PHE A 141 3.42 -3.59 15.37
C PHE A 141 3.48 -5.04 15.90
N ASN A 142 2.70 -5.35 16.93
CA ASN A 142 2.35 -6.75 17.20
C ASN A 142 1.89 -7.43 15.89
N PRO A 143 2.33 -8.67 15.59
CA PRO A 143 2.18 -9.28 14.28
C PRO A 143 0.72 -9.21 13.83
N VAL A 144 0.52 -8.58 12.68
CA VAL A 144 -0.79 -8.44 12.04
C VAL A 144 -1.39 -9.84 11.89
N PRO A 145 -2.66 -10.09 12.28
CA PRO A 145 -3.31 -11.36 12.01
C PRO A 145 -3.19 -11.66 10.52
N GLU A 146 -2.66 -12.82 10.17
CA GLU A 146 -2.51 -13.25 8.78
C GLU A 146 -3.83 -13.02 8.04
N GLU A 147 -3.83 -12.10 7.07
CA GLU A 147 -4.96 -11.92 6.17
C GLU A 147 -5.10 -13.23 5.40
N GLN A 148 -6.08 -14.04 5.78
CA GLN A 148 -6.47 -15.24 5.05
C GLN A 148 -6.62 -14.85 3.58
N PRO A 149 -5.75 -15.36 2.69
CA PRO A 149 -5.80 -14.99 1.28
C PRO A 149 -7.19 -15.36 0.76
N SER A 150 -7.82 -14.45 0.02
CA SER A 150 -9.11 -14.74 -0.60
C SER A 150 -9.03 -16.02 -1.43
N ALA A 151 -10.11 -16.79 -1.51
CA ALA A 151 -10.14 -18.05 -2.28
C ALA A 151 -9.62 -17.86 -3.72
N VAL A 152 -9.86 -16.69 -4.32
CA VAL A 152 -9.35 -16.30 -5.65
C VAL A 152 -7.83 -16.20 -5.69
N LEU A 153 -7.19 -15.66 -4.64
CA LEU A 153 -5.75 -15.49 -4.57
C LEU A 153 -5.04 -16.83 -4.34
N ILE A 154 -5.66 -17.74 -3.58
CA ILE A 154 -5.19 -19.13 -3.42
C ILE A 154 -5.22 -19.84 -4.77
N LEU A 155 -6.36 -19.81 -5.47
CA LEU A 155 -6.51 -20.42 -6.81
C LEU A 155 -5.52 -19.85 -7.83
N LEU A 156 -5.26 -18.53 -7.78
CA LEU A 156 -4.27 -17.90 -8.66
C LEU A 156 -2.85 -18.38 -8.36
N ARG A 157 -2.47 -18.54 -7.08
CA ARG A 157 -1.15 -19.06 -6.69
C ARG A 157 -0.96 -20.49 -7.20
N GLU A 158 -1.96 -21.34 -6.98
CA GLU A 158 -1.94 -22.72 -7.49
C GLU A 158 -1.84 -22.77 -9.02
N ALA A 159 -2.60 -21.89 -9.72
CA ALA A 159 -2.52 -21.78 -11.18
C ALA A 159 -1.12 -21.35 -11.65
N MET A 160 -0.50 -20.42 -10.94
CA MET A 160 0.84 -19.93 -11.25
C MET A 160 1.88 -21.02 -11.00
N GLU A 161 1.76 -21.82 -9.94
CA GLU A 161 2.68 -22.93 -9.62
C GLU A 161 2.73 -24.01 -10.71
N GLN A 162 1.63 -24.25 -11.42
CA GLN A 162 1.57 -25.22 -12.53
C GLN A 162 2.27 -24.73 -13.81
N LEU A 163 2.63 -23.45 -13.90
CA LEU A 163 3.36 -22.94 -15.05
C LEU A 163 4.84 -23.33 -14.98
N LYS A 164 5.51 -23.38 -16.13
CA LYS A 164 6.97 -23.51 -16.18
C LYS A 164 7.60 -22.20 -15.71
N GLU A 165 8.79 -22.26 -15.10
CA GLU A 165 9.51 -21.07 -14.63
C GLU A 165 9.67 -19.99 -15.71
N ILE A 166 9.94 -20.39 -16.95
CA ILE A 166 10.00 -19.48 -18.10
C ILE A 166 8.66 -18.75 -18.31
N ASP A 167 7.57 -19.49 -18.24
CA ASP A 167 6.23 -18.95 -18.47
C ASP A 167 5.80 -18.05 -17.29
N LYS A 168 6.17 -18.39 -16.05
CA LYS A 168 5.96 -17.57 -14.85
C LYS A 168 6.68 -16.23 -14.97
N HIS A 169 7.98 -16.26 -15.29
CA HIS A 169 8.79 -15.05 -15.43
C HIS A 169 8.20 -14.13 -16.50
N ILE A 170 7.83 -14.67 -17.67
CA ILE A 170 7.17 -13.88 -18.73
C ILE A 170 5.89 -13.22 -18.22
N ILE A 171 5.01 -13.96 -17.53
CA ILE A 171 3.76 -13.39 -16.99
C ILE A 171 4.05 -12.28 -15.97
N ILE A 172 5.01 -12.48 -15.06
CA ILE A 172 5.40 -11.47 -14.07
C ILE A 172 5.95 -10.21 -14.74
N SER A 173 6.81 -10.34 -15.75
CA SER A 173 7.36 -9.20 -16.49
C SER A 173 6.26 -8.40 -17.19
N TYR A 174 5.28 -9.07 -17.81
CA TYR A 174 4.13 -8.39 -18.41
C TYR A 174 3.19 -7.76 -17.37
N ALA A 175 3.05 -8.38 -16.19
CA ALA A 175 2.25 -7.86 -15.08
C ALA A 175 2.86 -6.58 -14.50
N ALA A 176 4.17 -6.57 -14.29
CA ALA A 176 4.92 -5.44 -13.76
C ALA A 176 4.77 -4.19 -14.64
N GLU A 177 4.66 -4.37 -15.97
CA GLU A 177 4.44 -3.28 -16.92
C GLU A 177 2.95 -3.02 -17.23
N ASN A 178 2.02 -3.65 -16.51
CA ASN A 178 0.57 -3.55 -16.74
C ASN A 178 0.13 -3.88 -18.19
N CYS A 179 0.86 -4.77 -18.86
CA CYS A 179 0.65 -5.13 -20.27
C CYS A 179 0.04 -6.54 -20.46
N LEU A 180 -0.55 -7.12 -19.42
CA LEU A 180 -1.14 -8.47 -19.49
C LEU A 180 -2.35 -8.54 -20.43
N TYR A 181 -3.30 -7.62 -20.26
CA TYR A 181 -4.59 -7.59 -20.95
C TYR A 181 -4.78 -6.40 -21.89
N THR A 182 -3.82 -5.48 -21.92
CA THR A 182 -3.89 -4.30 -22.78
C THR A 182 -3.36 -4.64 -24.18
N THR A 183 -3.76 -3.85 -25.17
CA THR A 183 -3.13 -3.84 -26.51
C THR A 183 -1.73 -3.22 -26.47
N GLN A 184 -1.30 -2.73 -25.31
CA GLN A 184 -0.03 -2.07 -25.12
C GLN A 184 1.11 -3.08 -25.18
N HIS A 185 2.14 -2.72 -25.93
CA HIS A 185 3.36 -3.50 -26.00
C HIS A 185 4.21 -3.27 -24.75
N ILE A 186 4.80 -4.34 -24.24
CA ILE A 186 5.86 -4.26 -23.22
C ILE A 186 7.04 -3.46 -23.80
N ARG A 187 7.78 -2.74 -22.96
CA ARG A 187 8.94 -1.97 -23.42
C ARG A 187 9.94 -2.86 -24.15
N ASP A 188 10.54 -2.32 -25.22
CA ASP A 188 11.51 -3.05 -26.05
C ASP A 188 12.73 -3.52 -25.25
N SER A 189 13.13 -2.75 -24.22
CA SER A 189 14.20 -3.14 -23.29
C SER A 189 13.86 -4.44 -22.55
N THR A 190 12.65 -4.55 -22.01
CA THR A 190 12.19 -5.73 -21.28
C THR A 190 11.98 -6.92 -22.22
N MET A 191 11.46 -6.68 -23.43
CA MET A 191 11.37 -7.73 -24.46
C MET A 191 12.75 -8.27 -24.83
N LYS A 192 13.73 -7.38 -25.02
CA LYS A 192 15.12 -7.76 -25.34
C LYS A 192 15.72 -8.62 -24.22
N ILE A 193 15.56 -8.21 -22.96
CA ILE A 193 16.02 -8.98 -21.79
C ILE A 193 15.39 -10.38 -21.77
N LEU A 194 14.08 -10.50 -22.01
CA LEU A 194 13.40 -11.80 -22.06
C LEU A 194 13.92 -12.68 -23.21
N CYS A 195 14.17 -12.09 -24.37
CA CYS A 195 14.72 -12.79 -25.53
C CYS A 195 16.14 -13.28 -25.28
N GLU A 196 16.99 -12.44 -24.68
CA GLU A 196 18.37 -12.78 -24.31
C GLU A 196 18.42 -13.86 -23.22
N THR A 197 17.62 -13.69 -22.16
CA THR A 197 17.58 -14.62 -21.01
C THR A 197 17.19 -16.04 -21.43
N TYR A 198 16.24 -16.16 -22.36
CA TYR A 198 15.69 -17.46 -22.79
C TYR A 198 16.15 -17.89 -24.18
N ASN A 199 17.11 -17.16 -24.76
CA ASN A 199 17.62 -17.35 -26.13
C ASN A 199 16.49 -17.61 -27.13
N THR A 200 15.53 -16.69 -27.19
CA THR A 200 14.31 -16.88 -27.97
C THR A 200 13.86 -15.60 -28.66
N THR A 201 12.85 -15.72 -29.52
CA THR A 201 12.33 -14.59 -30.31
C THR A 201 11.16 -13.90 -29.62
N PRO A 202 10.90 -12.61 -29.91
CA PRO A 202 9.76 -11.88 -29.36
C PRO A 202 8.42 -12.56 -29.61
N ASP A 203 8.25 -13.18 -30.79
CA ASP A 203 7.03 -13.91 -31.13
C ASP A 203 6.83 -15.15 -30.25
N ASN A 204 7.91 -15.85 -29.92
CA ASN A 204 7.82 -17.01 -29.03
C ASN A 204 7.47 -16.58 -27.59
N ILE A 205 8.02 -15.46 -27.11
CA ILE A 205 7.63 -14.86 -25.82
C ILE A 205 6.14 -14.51 -25.82
N ARG A 206 5.64 -13.85 -26.87
CA ARG A 206 4.21 -13.52 -27.00
C ARG A 206 3.32 -14.77 -27.01
N GLN A 207 3.72 -15.81 -27.75
CA GLN A 207 3.00 -17.09 -27.77
C GLN A 207 3.03 -17.80 -26.41
N ARG A 208 4.16 -17.76 -25.69
CA ARG A 208 4.28 -18.31 -24.34
C ARG A 208 3.37 -17.58 -23.36
N LYS A 209 3.35 -16.23 -23.40
CA LYS A 209 2.42 -15.40 -22.62
C LYS A 209 0.96 -15.86 -22.83
N ASN A 210 0.53 -15.93 -24.09
CA ASN A 210 -0.85 -16.28 -24.43
C ASN A 210 -1.21 -17.70 -23.98
N ARG A 211 -0.29 -18.66 -24.14
CA ARG A 211 -0.47 -20.04 -23.67
C ARG A 211 -0.56 -20.12 -22.14
N ALA A 212 0.30 -19.39 -21.43
CA ALA A 212 0.31 -19.34 -19.97
C ALA A 212 -0.98 -18.70 -19.42
N LEU A 213 -1.42 -17.57 -19.99
CA LEU A 213 -2.71 -16.95 -19.63
C LEU A 213 -3.89 -17.87 -19.87
N LYS A 214 -3.89 -18.63 -20.98
CA LYS A 214 -4.94 -19.61 -21.25
C LYS A 214 -4.97 -20.72 -20.20
N LYS A 215 -3.81 -21.20 -19.73
CA LYS A 215 -3.72 -22.19 -18.64
C LYS A 215 -4.24 -21.63 -17.32
N ILE A 216 -3.82 -20.43 -16.93
CA ILE A 216 -4.30 -19.76 -15.71
C ILE A 216 -5.81 -19.60 -15.77
N LYS A 217 -6.34 -19.10 -16.89
CA LYS A 217 -7.80 -18.94 -17.07
C LYS A 217 -8.54 -20.28 -16.99
N LEU A 218 -8.01 -21.32 -17.62
CA LEU A 218 -8.60 -22.66 -17.53
C LEU A 218 -8.55 -23.24 -16.12
N PHE A 219 -7.59 -22.86 -15.29
CA PHE A 219 -7.52 -23.34 -13.91
C PHE A 219 -8.48 -22.56 -13.00
N CYS A 220 -8.48 -21.24 -13.09
CA CYS A 220 -9.28 -20.39 -12.21
C CYS A 220 -10.79 -20.40 -12.49
N PHE A 221 -11.22 -20.76 -13.71
CA PHE A 221 -12.65 -20.73 -14.12
C PHE A 221 -13.26 -22.13 -14.38
N LYS A 222 -12.52 -23.21 -14.08
CA LYS A 222 -12.98 -24.59 -14.23
C LYS A 222 -13.42 -25.22 -12.90
N ASN A 223 -13.16 -24.51 -11.80
CA ASN A 223 -13.74 -24.71 -10.47
C ASN A 223 -14.79 -23.64 -10.21
#